data_AF-A0A3M7RWG0-F1
#
_entry.id   AF-A0A3M7RWG0-F1
#
_cell.length_a   1.000
_cell.length_b   1.000
_cell.length_c   1.000
_cell.angle_alpha   90.00
_cell.angle_beta   90.00
_cell.angle_gamma   90.00
#
_symmetry.space_group_name_H-M   'P 1'
#
loop_
_entity.id
_entity.type
_entity.pdbx_description
1 polymer ?
#
loop_
_entity_poly.entity_id
_entity_poly.type
_entity_poly.pdbx_seq_one_letter_code
_entity_poly.pdbx_strand_id
1 'polypeptide(L)'
;MSSSSLFRKPFSPKKAPQRKATTISPLQMDAAERSREFMLDYTSAHMQLGAGYFTFDKETGDWYNETTGESTHMAKKAKNATSTNKEVQKIQKENLVLQEENNMLKVKNEILVDMVAEIYSEYSEYEHSHA
;
A
#
# COMPACT_ATOMS: atom_id res chain seq x y z
N MET A 1 42.74 -56.77 37.83
CA MET A 1 42.79 -55.48 37.09
C MET A 1 42.13 -55.71 35.74
N SER A 2 40.88 -55.28 35.56
CA SER A 2 40.15 -55.40 34.29
C SER A 2 39.83 -53.99 33.82
N SER A 3 40.60 -53.50 32.84
CA SER A 3 40.39 -52.20 32.21
C SER A 3 39.32 -52.34 31.13
N SER A 4 38.10 -51.95 31.44
CA SER A 4 37.04 -51.79 30.45
C SER A 4 37.36 -50.61 29.54
N SER A 5 37.88 -50.90 28.35
CA SER A 5 38.03 -49.93 27.27
C SER A 5 36.65 -49.52 26.75
N LEU A 6 36.14 -48.37 27.23
CA LEU A 6 34.80 -47.83 26.93
C LEU A 6 34.72 -47.01 25.63
N PHE A 7 35.73 -47.06 24.75
CA PHE A 7 35.74 -46.25 23.53
C PHE A 7 36.17 -47.07 22.30
N ARG A 8 35.33 -48.02 21.88
CA ARG A 8 35.56 -48.80 20.65
C ARG A 8 34.42 -48.68 19.63
N LYS A 9 34.07 -47.47 19.20
CA LYS A 9 33.55 -47.22 17.84
C LYS A 9 33.97 -45.81 17.40
N PRO A 10 34.79 -45.64 16.34
CA PRO A 10 35.03 -44.32 15.77
C PRO A 10 33.71 -43.77 15.19
N PHE A 11 33.45 -42.49 15.46
CA PHE A 11 32.31 -41.77 14.92
C PHE A 11 32.36 -41.85 13.38
N SER A 12 31.40 -42.57 12.79
CA SER A 12 31.20 -42.66 11.34
C SER A 12 29.90 -41.94 11.02
N PRO A 13 29.94 -40.64 10.70
CA PRO A 13 28.74 -39.93 10.31
C PRO A 13 28.18 -40.59 9.06
N LYS A 14 26.89 -40.97 9.10
CA LYS A 14 26.20 -41.53 7.94
C LYS A 14 26.35 -40.56 6.77
N LYS A 15 26.68 -41.07 5.58
CA LYS A 15 26.74 -40.26 4.36
C LYS A 15 25.46 -39.44 4.25
N ALA A 16 25.60 -38.14 3.97
CA ALA A 16 24.45 -37.27 3.76
C ALA A 16 23.54 -37.91 2.71
N PRO A 17 22.21 -37.96 2.93
CA PRO A 17 21.29 -38.53 1.95
C PRO A 17 21.48 -37.81 0.61
N GLN A 18 21.42 -38.57 -0.48
CA GLN A 18 21.55 -38.02 -1.82
C GLN A 18 20.53 -36.90 -1.99
N ARG A 19 21.00 -35.67 -2.24
CA ARG A 19 20.10 -34.54 -2.54
C ARG A 19 19.28 -34.96 -3.76
N LYS A 20 17.98 -35.18 -3.56
CA LYS A 20 16.98 -35.20 -4.65
C LYS A 20 16.77 -33.77 -5.11
N ALA A 21 17.84 -33.11 -5.55
CA ALA A 21 17.72 -31.86 -6.27
C ALA A 21 17.38 -32.26 -7.71
N THR A 22 16.09 -32.28 -8.03
CA THR A 22 15.66 -32.11 -9.42
C THR A 22 16.20 -30.73 -9.81
N THR A 23 17.29 -30.69 -10.57
CA THR A 23 17.74 -29.42 -11.13
C THR A 23 16.61 -28.91 -11.99
N ILE A 24 15.95 -27.82 -11.57
CA ILE A 24 14.94 -27.11 -12.36
C ILE A 24 15.69 -26.41 -13.50
N SER A 25 16.20 -27.23 -14.42
CA SER A 25 16.93 -26.74 -15.58
C SER A 25 15.91 -26.07 -16.48
N PRO A 26 16.11 -24.80 -16.87
CA PRO A 26 15.19 -24.12 -17.78
C PRO A 26 14.98 -24.88 -19.09
N LEU A 27 15.92 -25.75 -19.48
CA LEU A 27 15.83 -26.60 -20.66
C LEU A 27 14.73 -27.67 -20.61
N GLN A 28 14.32 -28.10 -19.42
CA GLN A 28 13.30 -29.15 -19.26
C GLN A 28 11.88 -28.60 -19.20
N MET A 29 11.74 -27.28 -19.11
CA MET A 29 10.47 -26.58 -19.00
C MET A 29 9.98 -26.14 -20.37
N ASP A 30 8.67 -26.28 -20.60
CA ASP A 30 8.02 -25.73 -21.77
C ASP A 30 8.10 -24.19 -21.78
N ALA A 31 7.99 -23.57 -22.96
CA ALA A 31 8.14 -22.13 -23.12
C ALA A 31 7.16 -21.33 -22.23
N ALA A 32 5.91 -21.80 -22.11
CA ALA A 32 4.89 -21.18 -21.28
C ALA A 32 5.13 -21.37 -19.77
N GLU A 33 5.68 -22.53 -19.39
CA GLU A 33 6.03 -22.81 -17.99
C GLU A 33 7.24 -21.96 -17.58
N ARG A 34 8.23 -21.81 -18.47
CA ARG A 34 9.39 -20.95 -18.28
C ARG A 34 9.00 -19.47 -18.17
N SER A 35 8.09 -18.97 -19.03
CA SER A 35 7.68 -17.56 -18.98
C SER A 35 6.93 -17.24 -17.68
N ARG A 36 6.10 -18.16 -17.20
CA ARG A 36 5.41 -18.06 -15.91
C ARG A 36 6.38 -18.11 -14.72
N GLU A 37 7.29 -19.08 -14.68
CA GLU A 37 8.12 -19.33 -13.52
C GLU A 37 9.25 -18.31 -13.36
N PHE A 38 9.84 -17.85 -14.47
CA PHE A 38 10.85 -16.80 -14.47
C PHE A 38 10.28 -15.39 -14.69
N MET A 39 8.95 -15.26 -14.74
CA MET A 39 8.24 -13.99 -14.89
C MET A 39 8.77 -13.16 -16.08
N LEU A 40 9.02 -13.82 -17.23
CA LEU A 40 9.50 -13.18 -18.45
C LEU A 40 8.42 -12.32 -19.14
N ASP A 41 7.16 -12.49 -18.75
CA ASP A 41 6.05 -11.65 -19.19
C ASP A 41 5.91 -10.44 -18.26
N TYR A 42 6.51 -9.31 -18.64
CA TYR A 42 6.52 -8.05 -17.89
C TYR A 42 5.19 -7.27 -17.93
N THR A 43 4.10 -7.87 -18.42
CA THR A 43 2.86 -7.14 -18.70
C THR A 43 2.14 -6.69 -17.42
N SER A 44 2.19 -7.51 -16.38
CA SER A 44 1.57 -7.26 -15.07
C SER A 44 2.34 -7.97 -13.95
N ALA A 45 2.53 -7.31 -12.81
CA ALA A 45 3.17 -7.94 -11.67
C ALA A 45 2.16 -8.85 -10.97
N HIS A 46 2.52 -10.12 -10.84
CA HIS A 46 1.72 -11.14 -10.16
C HIS A 46 2.50 -11.64 -8.94
N MET A 47 1.79 -11.97 -7.86
CA MET A 47 2.38 -12.51 -6.64
C MET A 47 1.51 -13.62 -6.09
N GLN A 48 2.11 -14.78 -5.77
CA GLN A 48 1.41 -15.87 -5.10
C GLN A 48 1.90 -15.96 -3.66
N LEU A 49 0.98 -15.81 -2.69
CA LEU A 49 1.26 -15.98 -1.27
C LEU A 49 0.35 -17.09 -0.73
N GLY A 50 0.93 -18.27 -0.49
CA GLY A 50 0.18 -19.45 -0.08
C GLY A 50 -0.82 -19.88 -1.15
N ALA A 51 -2.12 -19.89 -0.79
CA ALA A 51 -3.22 -20.22 -1.71
C ALA A 51 -3.82 -18.98 -2.42
N GLY A 52 -3.33 -17.77 -2.12
CA GLY A 52 -3.84 -16.53 -2.72
C GLY A 52 -2.99 -16.09 -3.92
N TYR A 53 -3.66 -15.74 -5.01
CA TYR A 53 -3.05 -15.08 -6.18
C TYR A 53 -3.36 -13.59 -6.15
N PHE A 54 -2.35 -12.77 -6.42
CA PHE A 54 -2.46 -11.33 -6.38
C PHE A 54 -1.96 -10.69 -7.69
N THR A 55 -2.71 -9.72 -8.18
CA THR A 55 -2.38 -8.88 -9.34
C THR A 55 -2.15 -7.44 -8.92
N PHE A 56 -1.12 -6.81 -9.47
CA PHE A 56 -0.86 -5.39 -9.28
C PHE A 56 -1.59 -4.57 -10.34
N ASP A 57 -2.46 -3.68 -9.89
CA ASP A 57 -3.08 -2.67 -10.74
C ASP A 57 -2.18 -1.43 -10.81
N LYS A 58 -1.74 -1.10 -12.03
CA LYS A 58 -0.84 0.03 -12.29
C LYS A 58 -1.53 1.39 -12.17
N GLU A 59 -2.85 1.45 -12.33
CA GLU A 59 -3.60 2.71 -12.27
C GLU A 59 -3.89 3.12 -10.83
N THR A 60 -4.32 2.16 -10.00
CA THR A 60 -4.61 2.40 -8.58
C THR A 60 -3.39 2.25 -7.68
N GLY A 61 -2.37 1.49 -8.11
CA GLY A 61 -1.20 1.15 -7.29
C GLY A 61 -1.47 0.06 -6.25
N ASP A 62 -2.60 -0.63 -6.36
CA ASP A 62 -3.07 -1.62 -5.40
C ASP A 62 -2.80 -3.05 -5.86
N TRP A 63 -2.58 -3.94 -4.89
CA TRP A 63 -2.63 -5.39 -5.12
C TRP A 63 -4.05 -5.92 -4.90
N TYR A 64 -4.56 -6.73 -5.83
CA TYR A 64 -5.87 -7.35 -5.79
C TYR A 64 -5.74 -8.85 -5.65
N ASN A 65 -6.46 -9.45 -4.70
CA ASN A 65 -6.53 -10.90 -4.59
C ASN A 65 -7.51 -11.44 -5.64
N GLU A 66 -7.06 -12.26 -6.58
CA GLU A 66 -7.92 -12.85 -7.62
C GLU A 66 -8.93 -13.84 -7.05
N THR A 67 -8.60 -14.51 -5.95
CA THR A 67 -9.45 -15.52 -5.31
C THR A 67 -10.59 -14.89 -4.52
N THR A 68 -10.34 -13.77 -3.83
CA THR A 68 -11.32 -13.11 -2.94
C THR A 68 -11.92 -11.84 -3.56
N GLY A 69 -11.31 -11.28 -4.60
CA GLY A 69 -11.68 -9.97 -5.18
C GLY A 69 -11.37 -8.77 -4.28
N GLU A 70 -10.66 -8.98 -3.18
CA GLU A 70 -10.33 -7.95 -2.20
C GLU A 70 -9.03 -7.23 -2.57
N SER A 71 -9.07 -5.90 -2.62
CA SER A 71 -7.84 -5.10 -2.71
C SER A 71 -7.11 -5.09 -1.37
N THR A 72 -5.79 -5.01 -1.40
CA THR A 72 -4.96 -4.88 -0.19
C THR A 72 -5.28 -3.62 0.61
N HIS A 73 -5.82 -2.57 0.00
CA HIS A 73 -6.36 -1.42 0.71
C HIS A 73 -7.66 -1.74 1.48
N MET A 74 -8.54 -2.57 0.92
CA MET A 74 -9.74 -3.08 1.63
C MET A 74 -9.39 -4.12 2.71
N ALA A 75 -8.40 -4.99 2.47
CA ALA A 75 -7.95 -5.97 3.46
C ALA A 75 -7.21 -5.30 4.65
N LYS A 76 -6.49 -4.19 4.42
CA LYS A 76 -5.92 -3.34 5.48
C LYS A 76 -7.01 -2.65 6.33
N LYS A 77 -8.16 -2.30 5.73
CA LYS A 77 -9.34 -1.77 6.44
C LYS A 77 -9.93 -2.79 7.43
N ALA A 78 -9.89 -4.08 7.09
CA ALA A 78 -10.42 -5.14 7.94
C ALA A 78 -9.46 -5.61 9.05
N LYS A 79 -8.13 -5.65 8.79
CA LYS A 79 -7.16 -6.24 9.74
C LYS A 79 -6.48 -5.26 10.72
N ASN A 80 -6.48 -3.95 10.45
CA ASN A 80 -5.88 -2.95 11.35
C ASN A 80 -6.89 -2.18 12.24
N ALA A 81 -8.08 -2.74 12.44
CA ALA A 81 -9.25 -2.03 12.98
C ALA A 81 -9.13 -1.49 14.43
N THR A 82 -8.05 -1.73 15.19
CA THR A 82 -7.95 -1.25 16.58
C THR A 82 -6.99 -0.08 16.79
N SER A 83 -5.86 -0.02 16.08
CA SER A 83 -4.88 1.08 16.20
C SER A 83 -4.99 2.11 15.08
N THR A 84 -5.14 1.68 13.82
CA THR A 84 -5.35 2.61 12.70
C THR A 84 -6.70 3.32 12.75
N ASN A 85 -7.73 2.73 13.36
CA ASN A 85 -9.02 3.41 13.55
C ASN A 85 -8.89 4.69 14.39
N LYS A 86 -8.00 4.72 15.40
CA LYS A 86 -7.84 5.93 16.23
C LYS A 86 -7.17 7.05 15.46
N GLU A 87 -6.11 6.74 14.71
CA GLU A 87 -5.42 7.74 13.89
C GLU A 87 -6.29 8.21 12.73
N VAL A 88 -7.00 7.29 12.06
CA VAL A 88 -7.96 7.63 11.00
C VAL A 88 -9.11 8.48 11.55
N GLN A 89 -9.66 8.16 12.72
CA GLN A 89 -10.69 8.98 13.36
C GLN A 89 -10.17 10.36 13.78
N LYS A 90 -8.92 10.44 14.24
CA LYS A 90 -8.27 11.72 14.57
C LYS A 90 -8.12 12.58 13.31
N ILE A 91 -7.57 12.01 12.23
CA ILE A 91 -7.41 12.69 10.94
C ILE A 91 -8.77 13.13 10.39
N GLN A 92 -9.81 12.29 10.49
CA GLN A 92 -11.16 12.66 10.06
C GLN A 92 -11.73 13.83 10.87
N LYS A 93 -11.54 13.85 12.19
CA LYS A 93 -11.95 14.98 13.03
C LYS A 93 -11.19 16.26 12.69
N GLU A 94 -9.88 16.19 12.51
CA GLU A 94 -9.06 17.33 12.09
C GLU A 94 -9.50 17.84 10.72
N ASN A 95 -9.80 16.95 9.77
CA ASN A 95 -10.29 17.34 8.44
C ASN A 95 -11.63 18.08 8.51
N LEU A 96 -12.58 17.61 9.34
CA LEU A 96 -13.86 18.28 9.56
C LEU A 96 -13.68 19.68 10.14
N VAL A 97 -12.82 19.83 11.15
CA VAL A 97 -12.52 21.15 11.75
C VAL A 97 -11.89 22.09 10.73
N LEU A 98 -10.92 21.61 9.97
CA LEU A 98 -10.28 22.39 8.90
C LEU A 98 -11.27 22.78 7.80
N GLN A 99 -12.23 21.91 7.48
CA GLN A 99 -13.27 22.20 6.50
C GLN A 99 -14.23 23.28 6.99
N GLU A 100 -14.64 23.24 8.26
CA GLU A 100 -15.45 24.29 8.88
C GLU A 100 -14.72 25.62 8.91
N GLU A 101 -13.44 25.63 9.29
CA GLU A 101 -12.61 26.84 9.27
C GLU A 101 -12.48 27.40 7.84
N ASN A 102 -12.24 26.53 6.86
CA ASN A 102 -12.15 26.93 5.46
C ASN A 102 -13.46 27.57 4.96
N ASN A 103 -14.61 27.00 5.33
CA ASN A 103 -15.91 27.56 4.98
C ASN A 103 -16.15 28.92 5.66
N MET A 104 -15.81 29.07 6.94
CA MET A 104 -15.88 30.36 7.63
C MET A 104 -14.98 31.40 6.97
N LEU A 105 -13.75 31.03 6.61
CA LEU A 105 -12.81 31.94 5.96
C LEU A 105 -13.31 32.39 4.57
N LYS A 106 -13.94 31.50 3.81
CA LYS A 106 -14.58 31.86 2.53
C LYS A 106 -15.68 32.90 2.72
N VAL A 107 -16.59 32.68 3.67
CA VAL A 107 -17.66 33.63 3.97
C VAL A 107 -17.10 34.99 4.42
N LYS A 108 -16.06 34.99 5.27
CA LYS A 108 -15.39 36.25 5.68
C LYS A 108 -14.78 36.99 4.50
N ASN A 109 -14.16 36.26 3.57
CA ASN A 109 -13.59 36.86 2.37
C ASN A 109 -14.67 37.43 1.45
N GLU A 110 -15.79 36.72 1.26
CA GLU A 110 -16.92 37.23 0.47
C GLU A 110 -17.45 38.55 1.05
N ILE A 111 -17.71 38.60 2.36
CA ILE A 111 -18.16 39.83 3.03
C ILE A 111 -17.12 40.96 2.90
N LEU A 112 -15.83 40.66 3.05
CA LEU A 112 -14.78 41.66 2.88
C LEU A 112 -14.72 42.21 1.46
N VAL A 113 -14.91 41.35 0.45
CA VAL A 113 -14.97 41.77 -0.95
C VAL A 113 -16.18 42.67 -1.18
N ASP A 114 -17.34 42.32 -0.64
CA ASP A 114 -18.56 43.13 -0.75
C ASP A 114 -18.37 44.51 -0.10
N MET A 115 -17.84 44.58 1.12
CA MET A 115 -17.58 45.84 1.81
C MET A 115 -16.58 46.72 1.06
N VAL A 116 -15.53 46.13 0.49
CA VAL A 116 -14.55 46.87 -0.31
C VAL A 116 -15.19 47.39 -1.59
N ALA A 117 -15.99 46.56 -2.27
CA ALA A 117 -16.70 46.98 -3.48
C ALA A 117 -17.67 48.16 -3.20
N GLU A 118 -18.38 48.12 -2.07
CA GLU A 118 -19.26 49.21 -1.63
C GLU A 118 -18.48 50.52 -1.42
N ILE A 119 -17.35 50.48 -0.70
CA ILE A 119 -16.47 51.65 -0.49
C ILE A 119 -15.97 52.20 -1.83
N TYR A 120 -15.55 51.35 -2.76
CA TYR A 120 -15.09 51.80 -4.08
C TYR A 120 -16.23 52.43 -4.90
N SER A 121 -17.45 51.91 -4.78
CA SER A 121 -18.63 52.49 -5.43
C SER A 121 -18.93 53.88 -4.87
N GLU A 122 -19.02 54.01 -3.53
CA GLU A 122 -19.24 55.29 -2.86
C GLU A 122 -18.17 56.33 -3.20
N TYR A 123 -16.90 55.92 -3.20
CA TYR A 123 -15.79 56.80 -3.57
C TYR A 123 -15.90 57.25 -5.03
N SER A 124 -16.23 56.35 -5.96
CA SER A 124 -16.44 56.68 -7.37
C SER A 124 -17.60 57.67 -7.55
N GLU A 125 -18.70 57.50 -6.84
CA GLU A 125 -19.84 58.43 -6.87
C GLU A 125 -19.48 59.81 -6.27
N TYR A 126 -18.69 59.83 -5.21
CA TYR A 126 -18.17 61.06 -4.63
C TYR A 126 -17.28 61.83 -5.61
N GLU A 127 -16.35 61.16 -6.28
CA GLU A 127 -15.50 61.75 -7.32
C GLU A 127 -16.34 62.29 -8.49
N HIS A 128 -17.33 61.54 -8.99
CA HIS A 128 -18.20 61.98 -10.08
C HIS A 128 -19.10 63.18 -9.73
N SER A 129 -19.43 63.36 -8.44
CA SER A 129 -20.24 64.50 -7.99
C SER A 129 -19.42 65.76 -7.72
N HIS A 130 -18.10 65.64 -7.59
CA HIS A 130 -17.18 66.74 -7.30
C HIS A 130 -16.17 67.05 -8.42
N ALA A 131 -16.22 66.32 -9.54
CA ALA A 131 -15.53 66.61 -10.80
C ALA A 131 -16.39 67.46 -11.74
#